data_AF-A0A7C3G936-F1
#
_entry.id   AF-A0A7C3G936-F1
#
_cell.length_a   1.000
_cell.length_b   1.000
_cell.length_c   1.000
_cell.angle_alpha   90.00
_cell.angle_beta   90.00
_cell.angle_gamma   90.00
#
_symmetry.space_group_name_H-M   'P 1'
#
loop_
_entity.id
_entity.type
_entity.pdbx_description
1 polymer ?
#
loop_
_entity_poly.entity_id
_entity_poly.type
_entity_poly.pdbx_seq_one_letter_code
_entity_poly.pdbx_strand_id
1 'polypeptide(L)'
;LLYLSAYFEHYRRDYYDLLLAVSRRGAWESWLVYFLRGVTYQSQDALQRGPALLSLYERYRQLYQAAGKIQGTVDLIFKNPYHVTAKTIIAGLGVSSPTAYSYLALLVKDGILEQLTPRQKGRVYAANAVKQIIEAPLSEVTTWSAN
;
A
#
# COMPACT_ATOMS: atom_id res chain seq x y z
N LEU A 1 6.28 -2.01 6.31
CA LEU A 1 5.40 -1.85 7.49
C LEU A 1 5.01 -3.23 7.97
N LEU A 2 4.98 -3.48 9.28
CA LEU A 2 4.54 -4.74 9.85
C LEU A 2 3.07 -4.62 10.27
N TYR A 3 2.16 -5.25 9.54
CA TYR A 3 0.72 -5.22 9.83
C TYR A 3 0.26 -6.53 10.47
N LEU A 4 0.75 -6.79 11.69
CA LEU A 4 0.49 -8.04 12.43
C LEU A 4 -1.01 -8.29 12.71
N SER A 5 -1.80 -7.23 12.79
CA SER A 5 -3.26 -7.34 12.90
C SER A 5 -3.90 -8.12 11.75
N ALA A 6 -3.39 -8.00 10.53
CA ALA A 6 -3.91 -8.74 9.38
C ALA A 6 -3.66 -10.25 9.52
N TYR A 7 -2.51 -10.64 10.08
CA TYR A 7 -2.21 -12.04 10.38
C TYR A 7 -3.14 -12.59 11.47
N PHE A 8 -3.36 -11.86 12.55
CA PHE A 8 -4.27 -12.29 13.61
C PHE A 8 -5.72 -12.39 13.15
N GLU A 9 -6.19 -11.47 12.29
CA GLU A 9 -7.55 -11.55 11.74
C GLU A 9 -7.71 -12.76 10.82
N HIS A 10 -6.70 -13.06 10.00
CA HIS A 10 -6.73 -14.24 9.13
C HIS A 10 -6.75 -15.55 9.94
N TYR A 11 -5.96 -15.64 11.02
CA TYR A 11 -5.88 -16.80 11.91
C TYR A 11 -6.62 -16.57 13.24
N ARG A 12 -7.79 -15.92 13.18
CA ARG A 12 -8.51 -15.44 14.37
C ARG A 12 -8.87 -16.53 15.36
N ARG A 13 -9.20 -17.73 14.86
CA ARG A 13 -9.52 -18.89 15.70
C ARG A 13 -8.31 -19.31 16.53
N ASP A 14 -7.17 -19.53 15.89
CA ASP A 14 -5.94 -19.95 16.55
C ASP A 14 -5.46 -18.88 17.54
N TYR A 15 -5.60 -17.60 17.19
CA TYR A 15 -5.31 -16.48 18.08
C TYR A 15 -6.08 -16.59 19.41
N TYR A 16 -7.40 -16.80 19.35
CA TYR A 16 -8.22 -16.93 20.56
C TYR A 16 -7.96 -18.23 21.31
N ASP A 17 -7.78 -19.34 20.60
CA ASP A 17 -7.53 -20.65 21.22
C ASP A 17 -6.19 -20.65 21.98
N LEU A 18 -5.15 -20.02 21.42
CA LEU A 18 -3.85 -19.86 22.07
C LEU A 18 -3.90 -18.92 23.28
N LEU A 19 -4.62 -17.78 23.19
CA LEU A 19 -4.81 -16.90 24.34
C LEU A 19 -5.58 -17.58 25.48
N LEU A 20 -6.59 -18.38 25.14
CA LEU A 20 -7.35 -19.15 26.12
C LEU A 20 -6.47 -20.21 26.79
N ALA A 21 -5.57 -20.86 26.03
CA ALA A 21 -4.61 -21.82 26.56
C ALA A 21 -3.59 -21.17 27.51
N VAL A 22 -3.13 -19.95 27.21
CA VAL A 22 -2.29 -19.16 28.12
C VAL A 22 -3.02 -18.88 29.43
N SER A 23 -4.26 -18.37 29.35
CA SER A 23 -5.04 -18.02 30.54
C SER A 23 -5.35 -19.23 31.43
N ARG A 24 -5.65 -20.38 30.83
CA ARG A 24 -6.06 -21.59 31.58
C ARG A 24 -4.91 -22.48 32.03
N ARG A 25 -3.83 -22.53 31.25
CA ARG A 25 -2.77 -23.55 31.39
C ARG A 25 -1.36 -22.97 31.41
N GLY A 26 -1.20 -21.64 31.33
CA GLY A 26 0.11 -21.01 31.27
C GLY A 26 0.91 -21.34 30.00
N ALA A 27 0.24 -21.72 28.90
CA ALA A 27 0.85 -22.20 27.66
C ALA A 27 1.51 -21.08 26.82
N TRP A 28 2.43 -20.33 27.42
CA TRP A 28 3.12 -19.19 26.82
C TRP A 28 4.00 -19.56 25.63
N GLU A 29 4.60 -20.75 25.63
CA GLU A 29 5.48 -21.21 24.56
C GLU A 29 4.74 -21.31 23.21
N SER A 30 3.58 -21.97 23.19
CA SER A 30 2.75 -22.09 21.98
C SER A 30 2.29 -20.73 21.45
N TRP A 31 1.95 -19.80 22.36
CA TRP A 31 1.58 -18.44 21.98
C TRP A 31 2.75 -17.64 21.41
N LEU A 32 3.95 -17.75 22.00
CA LEU A 32 5.17 -17.11 21.49
C LEU A 32 5.56 -17.64 20.11
N VAL A 33 5.47 -18.95 19.88
CA VAL A 33 5.72 -19.56 18.57
C VAL A 33 4.76 -19.02 17.52
N TYR A 34 3.46 -18.94 17.83
CA TYR A 34 2.46 -18.35 16.94
C TYR A 34 2.75 -16.86 16.64
N PHE A 35 3.10 -16.08 17.67
CA PHE A 35 3.42 -14.67 17.52
C PHE A 35 4.64 -14.45 16.61
N LEU A 36 5.74 -15.15 16.88
CA LEU A 36 6.98 -15.03 16.10
C LEU A 36 6.77 -15.45 14.64
N ARG A 37 5.94 -16.46 14.38
CA ARG A 37 5.52 -16.83 13.01
C ARG A 37 4.77 -15.70 12.32
N GLY A 38 3.82 -15.06 13.01
CA GLY A 38 3.13 -13.89 12.48
C GLY A 38 4.10 -12.75 12.14
N VAL A 39 5.10 -12.51 12.99
CA VAL A 39 6.16 -11.52 12.73
C VAL A 39 6.98 -11.89 11.51
N THR A 40 7.44 -13.15 11.38
CA THR A 40 8.17 -13.62 10.20
C THR A 40 7.35 -13.45 8.92
N TYR A 41 6.07 -13.84 8.96
CA TYR A 41 5.17 -13.75 7.81
C TYR A 41 4.99 -12.29 7.34
N GLN A 42 4.71 -11.38 8.27
CA GLN A 42 4.58 -9.96 7.95
C GLN A 42 5.90 -9.30 7.54
N SER A 43 7.03 -9.80 8.04
CA SER A 43 8.36 -9.30 7.66
C SER A 43 8.70 -9.70 6.21
N GLN A 44 8.36 -10.93 5.82
CA GLN A 44 8.52 -11.40 4.44
C GLN A 44 7.65 -10.60 3.47
N ASP A 45 6.41 -10.28 3.86
CA ASP A 45 5.55 -9.42 3.06
C ASP A 45 6.16 -8.02 2.86
N ALA A 46 6.62 -7.39 3.94
CA ALA A 46 7.27 -6.09 3.87
C ALA A 46 8.52 -6.10 2.97
N LEU A 47 9.27 -7.21 2.97
CA LEU A 47 10.45 -7.42 2.12
C LEU A 47 10.10 -7.60 0.63
N GLN A 48 8.91 -8.07 0.29
CA GLN A 48 8.48 -8.17 -1.11
C GLN A 48 7.92 -6.83 -1.62
N ARG A 49 7.05 -6.18 -0.83
CA ARG A 49 6.36 -4.96 -1.27
C ARG A 49 7.23 -3.72 -1.25
N GLY A 50 8.13 -3.60 -0.28
CA GLY A 50 9.02 -2.44 -0.16
C GLY A 50 9.84 -2.18 -1.42
N PRO A 51 10.63 -3.17 -1.91
CA PRO A 51 11.39 -3.05 -3.15
C PRO A 51 10.52 -2.82 -4.39
N ALA A 52 9.33 -3.46 -4.46
CA ALA A 52 8.40 -3.24 -5.56
C ALA A 52 7.88 -1.79 -5.61
N LEU A 53 7.55 -1.20 -4.46
CA LEU A 53 7.15 0.21 -4.37
C LEU A 53 8.30 1.16 -4.69
N LEU A 54 9.52 0.86 -4.19
CA LEU A 54 10.70 1.68 -4.46
C LEU A 54 11.05 1.69 -5.95
N SER A 55 11.10 0.52 -6.58
CA SER A 55 11.37 0.41 -8.02
C SER A 55 10.29 1.10 -8.86
N LEU A 56 9.02 1.02 -8.46
CA LEU A 56 7.92 1.75 -9.12
C LEU A 56 8.10 3.26 -8.99
N TYR A 57 8.48 3.75 -7.80
CA TYR A 57 8.74 5.16 -7.54
C TYR A 57 9.88 5.69 -8.43
N GLU A 58 11.00 4.96 -8.47
CA GLU A 58 12.15 5.32 -9.31
C GLU A 58 11.79 5.34 -10.79
N ARG A 59 11.02 4.35 -11.26
CA ARG A 59 10.54 4.27 -12.65
C ARG A 59 9.69 5.49 -13.02
N TYR A 60 8.75 5.90 -12.16
CA TYR A 60 7.92 7.08 -12.42
C TYR A 60 8.73 8.38 -12.38
N ARG A 61 9.70 8.48 -11.46
CA ARG A 61 10.59 9.63 -11.38
C ARG A 61 11.46 9.78 -12.62
N GLN A 62 11.91 8.67 -13.21
CA GLN A 62 12.64 8.64 -14.48
C GLN A 62 11.73 9.00 -15.66
N LEU A 63 10.52 8.43 -15.72
CA LEU A 63 9.57 8.69 -16.82
C LEU A 63 9.22 10.18 -16.97
N TYR A 64 9.12 10.91 -15.86
CA TYR A 64 8.85 12.36 -15.85
C TYR A 64 10.10 13.24 -15.65
N GLN A 65 11.32 12.69 -15.73
CA GLN A 65 12.55 13.41 -15.44
C GLN A 65 12.73 14.69 -16.29
N ALA A 66 12.35 14.64 -17.57
CA ALA A 66 12.45 15.77 -18.48
C ALA A 66 11.21 16.69 -18.48
N ALA A 67 10.16 16.35 -17.73
CA ALA A 67 8.84 16.99 -17.86
C ALA A 67 8.61 18.16 -16.88
N GLY A 68 9.67 18.66 -16.23
CA GLY A 68 9.63 19.83 -15.36
C GLY A 68 8.80 19.59 -14.10
N LYS A 69 7.91 20.53 -13.76
CA LYS A 69 7.15 20.48 -12.50
C LYS A 69 6.25 19.26 -12.35
N ILE A 70 5.83 18.60 -13.43
CA ILE A 70 4.99 17.39 -13.32
C ILE A 70 5.72 16.24 -12.62
N GLN A 71 7.06 16.20 -12.64
CA GLN A 71 7.82 15.17 -11.93
C GLN A 71 7.49 15.15 -10.44
N GLY A 72 7.23 16.32 -9.82
CA GLY A 72 6.84 16.42 -8.42
C GLY A 72 5.47 15.81 -8.10
N THR A 73 4.65 15.50 -9.11
CA THR A 73 3.40 14.75 -8.89
C THR A 73 3.69 13.33 -8.41
N VAL A 74 4.83 12.73 -8.79
CA VAL A 74 5.24 11.40 -8.34
C VAL A 74 5.34 11.36 -6.81
N ASP A 75 6.00 12.35 -6.20
CA ASP A 75 6.12 12.43 -4.74
C ASP A 75 4.77 12.57 -4.06
N LEU A 76 3.87 13.37 -4.63
CA LEU A 76 2.51 13.55 -4.09
C LEU A 76 1.69 12.27 -4.19
N ILE A 77 1.82 11.52 -5.29
CA ILE A 77 1.14 10.25 -5.50
C ILE A 77 1.60 9.22 -4.47
N PHE A 78 2.91 9.06 -4.27
CA PHE A 78 3.44 8.08 -3.32
C PHE A 78 3.19 8.48 -1.86
N LYS A 79 3.04 9.77 -1.57
CA LYS A 79 2.61 10.24 -0.25
C LYS A 79 1.16 9.91 0.07
N ASN A 80 0.27 9.96 -0.93
CA ASN A 80 -1.14 9.64 -0.74
C ASN A 80 -1.75 8.94 -1.99
N PRO A 81 -1.52 7.62 -2.14
CA PRO A 81 -1.82 6.91 -3.38
C PRO A 81 -3.31 6.70 -3.63
N TYR A 82 -4.16 6.88 -2.63
CA TYR A 82 -5.62 6.69 -2.76
C TYR A 82 -6.40 8.01 -2.85
N HIS A 83 -5.72 9.16 -2.67
CA HIS A 83 -6.40 10.45 -2.61
C HIS A 83 -5.57 11.54 -3.29
N VAL A 84 -5.43 11.43 -4.61
CA VAL A 84 -4.83 12.46 -5.47
C VAL A 84 -5.94 13.33 -6.03
N THR A 85 -5.80 14.66 -5.93
CA THR A 85 -6.79 15.64 -6.43
C THR A 85 -6.09 16.82 -7.11
N ALA A 86 -6.84 17.63 -7.86
CA ALA A 86 -6.29 18.88 -8.40
C ALA A 86 -5.80 19.81 -7.26
N LYS A 87 -6.53 19.85 -6.13
CA LYS A 87 -6.16 20.67 -4.96
C LYS A 87 -4.82 20.25 -4.36
N THR A 88 -4.54 18.94 -4.27
CA THR A 88 -3.26 18.45 -3.74
C THR A 88 -2.10 18.78 -4.68
N ILE A 89 -2.31 18.75 -6.00
CA ILE A 89 -1.29 19.12 -6.99
C ILE A 89 -1.02 20.63 -6.98
N ILE A 90 -2.07 21.46 -6.93
CA ILE A 90 -1.93 22.93 -6.84
C ILE A 90 -1.15 23.30 -5.59
N ALA A 91 -1.54 22.77 -4.43
CA ALA A 91 -0.89 23.08 -3.15
C ALA A 91 0.54 22.52 -3.08
N GLY A 92 0.77 21.31 -3.63
CA GLY A 92 2.07 20.65 -3.56
C GLY A 92 3.10 21.21 -4.54
N LEU A 93 2.68 21.69 -5.71
CA LEU A 93 3.59 22.12 -6.80
C LEU A 93 3.52 23.61 -7.12
N GLY A 94 2.59 24.36 -6.51
CA GLY A 94 2.39 25.78 -6.77
C GLY A 94 2.05 26.08 -8.23
N VAL A 95 1.21 25.24 -8.84
CA VAL A 95 0.78 25.37 -10.24
C VAL A 95 -0.65 25.89 -10.33
N SER A 96 -1.00 26.47 -11.48
CA SER A 96 -2.37 26.93 -11.72
C SER A 96 -3.35 25.75 -11.81
N SER A 97 -4.63 26.02 -11.59
CA SER A 97 -5.69 25.01 -11.70
C SER A 97 -5.71 24.32 -13.08
N PRO A 98 -5.64 25.03 -14.22
CA PRO A 98 -5.54 24.37 -15.53
C PRO A 98 -4.33 23.44 -15.67
N THR A 99 -3.16 23.85 -15.16
CA THR A 99 -1.95 23.00 -15.18
C THR A 99 -2.13 21.75 -14.31
N ALA A 100 -2.77 21.86 -13.14
CA ALA A 100 -3.03 20.70 -12.31
C ALA A 100 -3.98 19.69 -13.00
N TYR A 101 -5.01 20.17 -13.68
CA TYR A 101 -5.91 19.30 -14.45
C TYR A 101 -5.22 18.67 -15.67
N SER A 102 -4.32 19.39 -16.35
CA SER A 102 -3.56 18.80 -17.46
C SER A 102 -2.61 17.70 -16.98
N TYR A 103 -1.98 17.87 -15.81
CA TYR A 103 -1.15 16.83 -15.19
C TYR A 103 -1.98 15.60 -14.82
N LEU A 104 -3.15 15.78 -14.20
CA LEU A 104 -4.05 14.67 -13.89
C LEU A 104 -4.49 13.92 -15.15
N ALA A 105 -4.85 14.64 -16.20
CA ALA A 105 -5.26 14.03 -17.46
C ALA A 105 -4.12 13.22 -18.09
N LEU A 106 -2.87 13.73 -18.03
CA LEU A 106 -1.71 13.00 -18.52
C LEU A 106 -1.44 11.73 -17.68
N LEU A 107 -1.45 11.85 -16.35
CA LEU A 107 -1.24 10.71 -15.45
C LEU A 107 -2.32 9.62 -15.62
N VAL A 108 -3.56 10.00 -15.91
CA VAL A 108 -4.65 9.06 -16.24
C VAL A 108 -4.40 8.42 -17.61
N LYS A 109 -4.01 9.22 -18.62
CA LYS A 109 -3.67 8.73 -19.96
C LYS A 109 -2.52 7.73 -19.92
N ASP A 110 -1.52 7.97 -19.08
CA ASP A 110 -0.35 7.11 -18.90
C ASP A 110 -0.67 5.89 -18.02
N GLY A 111 -1.91 5.72 -17.56
CA GLY A 111 -2.36 4.59 -16.74
C GLY A 111 -1.85 4.60 -15.30
N ILE A 112 -1.25 5.71 -14.86
CA ILE A 112 -0.70 5.87 -13.50
C ILE A 112 -1.83 6.11 -12.50
N LEU A 113 -2.81 6.92 -12.89
CA LEU A 113 -3.97 7.25 -12.07
C LEU A 113 -5.26 6.69 -12.66
N GLU A 114 -6.17 6.28 -11.78
CA GLU A 114 -7.54 5.92 -12.08
C GLU A 114 -8.50 6.86 -11.31
N GLN A 115 -9.55 7.33 -11.97
CA GLN A 115 -10.55 8.18 -11.34
C GLN A 115 -11.52 7.33 -10.51
N LEU A 116 -11.58 7.57 -9.20
CA LEU A 116 -12.46 6.82 -8.29
C LEU A 116 -13.89 7.35 -8.25
N THR A 117 -14.07 8.66 -8.46
CA THR A 117 -15.38 9.32 -8.31
C THR A 117 -16.01 9.65 -9.66
N PRO A 118 -17.32 9.41 -9.88
CA PRO A 118 -18.00 9.75 -11.14
C PRO A 118 -18.31 11.26 -11.30
N ARG A 119 -18.08 12.08 -10.26
CA ARG A 119 -18.46 13.51 -10.26
C ARG A 119 -17.49 14.40 -11.04
N GLN A 120 -18.01 15.48 -11.62
CA GLN A 120 -17.24 16.49 -12.37
C GLN A 120 -16.37 17.38 -11.46
N LYS A 121 -16.90 17.82 -10.30
CA LYS A 121 -16.18 18.62 -9.29
C LYS A 121 -15.68 17.72 -8.16
N GLY A 122 -14.45 17.98 -7.71
CA GLY A 122 -13.83 17.23 -6.60
C GLY A 122 -13.39 15.82 -6.98
N ARG A 123 -12.88 15.63 -8.21
CA ARG A 123 -12.39 14.33 -8.68
C ARG A 123 -11.26 13.82 -7.79
N VAL A 124 -11.42 12.59 -7.30
CA VAL A 124 -10.39 11.86 -6.56
C VAL A 124 -9.85 10.75 -7.44
N TYR A 125 -8.53 10.60 -7.42
CA TYR A 125 -7.81 9.61 -8.20
C TYR A 125 -6.98 8.71 -7.28
N ALA A 126 -6.86 7.43 -7.65
CA ALA A 126 -5.96 6.48 -7.03
C ALA A 126 -4.85 6.07 -7.98
N ALA A 127 -3.67 5.76 -7.44
CA ALA A 127 -2.53 5.24 -8.17
C ALA A 127 -2.67 3.74 -8.39
N ASN A 128 -2.92 3.36 -9.65
CA ASN A 128 -3.30 1.99 -10.00
C ASN A 128 -2.22 0.97 -9.62
N ALA A 129 -0.98 1.20 -10.07
CA ALA A 129 0.13 0.27 -9.78
C ALA A 129 0.50 0.22 -8.29
N VAL A 130 0.41 1.34 -7.57
CA VAL A 130 0.67 1.37 -6.12
C VAL A 130 -0.39 0.57 -5.38
N LYS A 131 -1.66 0.77 -5.75
CA LYS A 131 -2.80 -0.01 -5.24
C LYS A 131 -2.59 -1.50 -5.46
N GLN A 132 -2.21 -1.91 -6.67
CA GLN A 132 -1.96 -3.32 -6.99
C GLN A 132 -0.86 -3.94 -6.13
N ILE A 133 0.25 -3.23 -5.87
CA ILE A 133 1.34 -3.73 -5.02
C ILE A 133 0.89 -3.85 -3.55
N ILE A 134 0.05 -2.92 -3.07
CA ILE A 134 -0.46 -2.93 -1.69
C ILE A 134 -1.60 -3.94 -1.51
N GLU A 135 -2.38 -4.24 -2.54
CA GLU A 135 -3.53 -5.14 -2.45
C GLU A 135 -3.24 -6.55 -2.98
N ALA A 136 -2.07 -6.78 -3.57
CA ALA A 136 -1.67 -8.09 -4.04
C ALA A 136 -1.84 -9.15 -2.93
N PRO A 137 -2.51 -10.28 -3.20
CA PRO A 137 -2.61 -11.34 -2.22
C PRO A 137 -1.20 -11.81 -1.83
N LEU A 138 -1.00 -12.02 -0.54
CA LEU A 138 0.23 -12.56 -0.01
C LEU A 138 0.47 -13.91 -0.68
N SER A 139 1.60 -14.08 -1.37
CA SER A 139 1.97 -15.39 -1.91
C SER A 139 1.92 -16.39 -0.77
N GLU A 140 1.07 -17.41 -0.87
CA GLU A 140 0.90 -18.45 0.15
C GLU A 140 2.26 -19.09 0.45
N VAL A 141 2.89 -18.67 1.55
CA VAL A 141 4.11 -19.30 2.03
C VAL A 141 3.69 -20.62 2.68
N THR A 142 3.74 -21.67 1.87
CA THR A 142 3.86 -23.11 2.15
C THR A 142 3.48 -23.58 3.56
N THR A 143 2.34 -24.26 3.60
CA THR A 143 1.90 -25.31 4.54
C THR A 143 1.89 -24.97 6.03
N TRP A 144 0.70 -24.56 6.48
CA TRP A 144 0.19 -24.93 7.79
C TRP A 144 0.19 -26.48 7.89
N SER A 145 1.14 -27.07 8.62
CA SER A 145 1.02 -28.43 9.14
C SER A 145 0.87 -28.39 10.66
N ALA A 146 -0.34 -28.73 11.10
CA ALA A 146 -0.67 -28.95 12.50
C ALA A 146 0.03 -30.23 12.96
N ASN A 147 1.15 -30.06 13.67
CA ASN A 147 1.62 -31.05 14.62
C ASN A 147 1.16 -30.62 16.01
#